data_AF-A0A2V9GVM2-F1
#
_entry.id   AF-A0A2V9GVM2-F1
#
_cell.length_a   1.000
_cell.length_b   1.000
_cell.length_c   1.000
_cell.angle_alpha   90.00
_cell.angle_beta   90.00
_cell.angle_gamma   90.00
#
_symmetry.space_group_name_H-M   'P 1'
#
loop_
_entity.id
_entity.type
_entity.pdbx_description
1 polymer ?
#
loop_
_entity_poly.entity_id
_entity_poly.type
_entity_poly.pdbx_seq_one_letter_code
_entity_poly.pdbx_strand_id
1 'polypeptide(L)'
;MHHLQIAVGADPNDEAALYSLAQALRSAGQPEAKVFLERFRSLKQQREINDRIQNLGSYGLELANAKDWPQAVRNFQEAIEMCGRCASSVDLHRNLGLIYILKGDLEEGKRELETVLRIKPNDRDARKALQSLPSKEPKPD
;
A
#
# COMPACT_ATOMS: atom_id res chain seq x y z
N MET A 1 -7.58 1.05 35.55
CA MET A 1 -8.23 2.09 34.73
C MET A 1 -7.26 3.23 34.42
N HIS A 2 -6.75 3.97 35.41
CA HIS A 2 -5.89 5.15 35.19
C HIS A 2 -4.65 4.88 34.31
N HIS A 3 -3.92 3.78 34.57
CA HIS A 3 -2.76 3.38 33.76
C HIS A 3 -3.11 3.16 32.26
N LEU A 4 -4.28 2.60 31.95
CA LEU A 4 -4.69 2.33 30.57
C LEU A 4 -5.07 3.62 29.83
N GLN A 5 -5.62 4.59 30.54
CA GLN A 5 -5.90 5.92 29.98
C GLN A 5 -4.60 6.67 29.67
N ILE A 6 -3.59 6.56 30.53
CA ILE A 6 -2.25 7.10 30.27
C ILE A 6 -1.63 6.44 29.04
N ALA A 7 -1.70 5.11 28.93
CA ALA A 7 -1.16 4.38 27.79
C ALA A 7 -1.80 4.83 26.46
N VAL A 8 -3.14 4.89 26.39
CA VAL A 8 -3.86 5.40 25.21
C VAL A 8 -3.58 6.90 24.97
N GLY A 9 -3.32 7.68 26.02
CA GLY A 9 -2.92 9.08 25.89
C GLY A 9 -1.52 9.25 25.30
N ALA A 10 -0.59 8.33 25.61
CA ALA A 10 0.78 8.34 25.11
C ALA A 10 0.88 7.83 23.66
N ASP A 11 0.19 6.72 23.36
CA ASP A 11 0.00 6.23 22.00
C ASP A 11 -1.49 6.00 21.72
N PRO A 12 -2.14 6.95 21.02
CA PRO A 12 -3.55 6.83 20.65
C PRO A 12 -3.85 5.63 19.75
N ASN A 13 -2.86 5.06 19.08
CA ASN A 13 -3.02 3.95 18.14
C ASN A 13 -2.50 2.62 18.70
N ASP A 14 -2.13 2.53 19.97
CA ASP A 14 -1.79 1.27 20.62
C ASP A 14 -3.04 0.36 20.70
N GLU A 15 -3.11 -0.60 19.80
CA GLU A 15 -4.20 -1.57 19.69
C GLU A 15 -4.43 -2.34 21.00
N ALA A 16 -3.35 -2.71 21.71
CA ALA A 16 -3.42 -3.48 22.94
C ALA A 16 -3.95 -2.63 24.11
N ALA A 17 -3.49 -1.38 24.21
CA ALA A 17 -3.99 -0.43 25.20
C ALA A 17 -5.48 -0.08 24.96
N LEU A 18 -5.87 0.15 23.70
CA LEU A 18 -7.26 0.41 23.30
C LEU A 18 -8.18 -0.76 23.66
N TYR A 19 -7.79 -1.99 23.32
CA TYR A 19 -8.58 -3.19 23.63
C TYR A 19 -8.69 -3.42 25.14
N SER A 20 -7.59 -3.27 25.87
CA SER A 20 -7.56 -3.44 27.33
C SER A 20 -8.41 -2.39 28.04
N LEU A 21 -8.36 -1.12 27.60
CA LEU A 21 -9.20 -0.04 28.13
C LEU A 21 -10.68 -0.28 27.82
N ALA A 22 -11.01 -0.66 26.58
CA ALA A 22 -12.38 -0.98 26.19
C ALA A 22 -12.98 -2.10 27.05
N GLN A 23 -12.22 -3.16 27.33
CA GLN A 23 -12.67 -4.26 28.20
C GLN A 23 -12.90 -3.79 29.64
N ALA A 24 -11.98 -3.01 30.20
CA ALA A 24 -12.09 -2.52 31.56
C ALA A 24 -13.29 -1.55 31.73
N LEU A 25 -13.53 -0.68 30.74
CA LEU A 25 -14.72 0.19 30.69
C LEU A 25 -16.01 -0.62 30.57
N ARG A 26 -16.02 -1.66 29.72
CA ARG A 26 -17.20 -2.54 29.54
C ARG A 26 -17.54 -3.26 30.84
N SER A 27 -16.55 -3.78 31.55
CA SER A 27 -16.75 -4.42 32.87
C SER A 27 -17.23 -3.44 33.94
N ALA A 28 -16.89 -2.16 33.81
CA ALA A 28 -17.38 -1.09 34.68
C ALA A 28 -18.76 -0.52 34.26
N GLY A 29 -19.40 -1.06 33.21
CA GLY A 29 -20.67 -0.58 32.70
C GLY A 29 -20.60 0.79 32.00
N GLN A 30 -19.40 1.24 31.65
CA GLN A 30 -19.17 2.56 31.05
C GLN A 30 -19.44 2.52 29.53
N PRO A 31 -20.30 3.41 28.98
CA PRO A 31 -20.65 3.42 27.57
C PRO A 31 -19.46 3.75 26.64
N GLU A 32 -18.44 4.45 27.15
CA GLU A 32 -17.21 4.84 26.47
C GLU A 32 -16.43 3.62 25.93
N ALA A 33 -16.64 2.43 26.50
CA ALA A 33 -16.08 1.18 26.02
C ALA A 33 -16.28 0.97 24.51
N LYS A 34 -17.43 1.38 23.98
CA LYS A 34 -17.76 1.23 22.56
C LYS A 34 -16.81 2.03 21.67
N VAL A 35 -16.47 3.25 22.06
CA VAL A 35 -15.57 4.14 21.31
C VAL A 35 -14.18 3.54 21.18
N PHE A 36 -13.61 3.05 22.28
CA PHE A 36 -12.29 2.43 22.27
C PHE A 36 -12.29 1.09 21.52
N LEU A 37 -13.37 0.32 21.60
CA LEU A 37 -13.51 -0.94 20.86
C LEU A 37 -13.64 -0.72 19.34
N GLU A 38 -14.39 0.29 18.92
CA GLU A 38 -14.52 0.69 17.51
C GLU A 38 -13.18 1.17 16.96
N ARG A 39 -12.44 1.98 17.73
CA ARG A 39 -11.10 2.43 17.36
C ARG A 39 -10.12 1.26 17.21
N PHE A 40 -10.09 0.34 18.17
CA PHE A 40 -9.29 -0.89 18.09
C PHE A 40 -9.62 -1.68 16.81
N ARG A 41 -10.91 -1.90 16.52
CA ARG A 41 -11.35 -2.64 15.32
C ARG A 41 -10.92 -1.95 14.03
N SER A 42 -11.02 -0.62 13.98
CA SER A 42 -10.62 0.15 12.80
C SER A 42 -9.11 0.04 12.54
N LEU A 43 -8.28 0.19 13.58
CA LEU A 43 -6.82 0.05 13.45
C LEU A 43 -6.41 -1.36 13.04
N LYS A 44 -7.00 -2.37 13.67
CA LYS A 44 -6.78 -3.77 13.31
C LYS A 44 -7.12 -4.03 11.84
N GLN A 45 -8.28 -3.55 11.37
CA GLN A 45 -8.70 -3.70 9.98
C GLN A 45 -7.75 -2.98 9.01
N GLN A 46 -7.33 -1.75 9.34
CA GLN A 46 -6.35 -1.02 8.52
C GLN A 46 -5.04 -1.76 8.42
N ARG A 47 -4.55 -2.31 9.54
CA ARG A 47 -3.34 -3.13 9.56
C ARG A 47 -3.50 -4.38 8.70
N GLU A 48 -4.59 -5.13 8.83
CA GLU A 48 -4.85 -6.32 8.00
C GLU A 48 -4.90 -5.99 6.50
N ILE A 49 -5.50 -4.86 6.13
CA ILE A 49 -5.52 -4.37 4.74
C ILE A 49 -4.09 -4.05 4.27
N ASN A 50 -3.32 -3.33 5.09
CA ASN A 50 -1.94 -2.98 4.76
C ASN A 50 -1.06 -4.23 4.61
N ASP A 51 -1.17 -5.19 5.54
CA ASP A 51 -0.45 -6.46 5.49
C ASP A 51 -0.78 -7.22 4.21
N ARG A 52 -2.07 -7.26 3.80
CA ARG A 52 -2.47 -7.89 2.55
C ARG A 52 -1.91 -7.18 1.31
N ILE A 53 -1.92 -5.85 1.28
CA ILE A 53 -1.32 -5.06 0.19
C ILE A 53 0.18 -5.38 0.06
N GLN A 54 0.90 -5.44 1.18
CA GLN A 54 2.33 -5.76 1.18
C GLN A 54 2.61 -7.19 0.70
N ASN A 55 1.79 -8.15 1.14
CA ASN A 55 1.92 -9.54 0.72
C ASN A 55 1.67 -9.72 -0.78
N LEU A 56 0.62 -9.08 -1.33
CA LEU A 56 0.34 -9.07 -2.76
C LEU A 56 1.49 -8.46 -3.56
N GLY A 57 2.01 -7.31 -3.13
CA GLY A 57 3.16 -6.67 -3.79
C GLY A 57 4.42 -7.53 -3.76
N SER A 58 4.73 -8.13 -2.60
CA SER A 58 5.91 -9.01 -2.44
C SER A 58 5.82 -10.25 -3.31
N TYR A 59 4.66 -10.92 -3.30
CA TYR A 59 4.43 -12.09 -4.14
C TYR A 59 4.42 -11.74 -5.63
N GLY A 60 3.89 -10.57 -5.99
CA GLY A 60 3.99 -10.03 -7.35
C GLY A 60 5.44 -9.86 -7.83
N LEU A 61 6.35 -9.42 -6.95
CA LEU A 61 7.79 -9.34 -7.28
C LEU A 61 8.42 -10.72 -7.47
N GLU A 62 8.09 -11.69 -6.62
CA GLU A 62 8.57 -13.07 -6.77
C GLU A 62 8.13 -13.69 -8.11
N LEU A 63 6.88 -13.48 -8.49
CA LEU A 63 6.33 -13.91 -9.77
C LEU A 63 7.02 -13.22 -10.96
N ALA A 64 7.29 -11.91 -10.84
CA ALA A 64 8.04 -11.17 -11.86
C ALA A 64 9.46 -11.70 -12.03
N ASN A 65 10.14 -12.05 -10.93
CA ASN A 65 11.47 -12.69 -10.98
C ASN A 65 11.43 -14.06 -11.67
N ALA A 66 10.34 -14.82 -11.46
CA ALA A 66 10.07 -16.06 -12.17
C ALA A 66 9.59 -15.86 -13.63
N LYS A 67 9.45 -14.61 -14.09
CA LYS A 67 8.89 -14.21 -15.39
C LYS A 67 7.45 -14.66 -15.62
N ASP A 68 6.70 -14.96 -14.55
CA ASP A 68 5.25 -15.15 -14.61
C ASP A 68 4.57 -13.77 -14.62
N TRP A 69 4.70 -13.08 -15.75
CA TRP A 69 4.17 -11.73 -15.94
C TRP A 69 2.66 -11.64 -15.73
N PRO A 70 1.83 -12.58 -16.22
CA PRO A 70 0.38 -12.53 -16.00
C PRO A 70 0.01 -12.54 -14.51
N GLN A 71 0.64 -13.39 -13.69
CA GLN A 71 0.36 -13.42 -12.26
C GLN A 71 0.95 -12.21 -11.53
N ALA A 72 2.16 -11.76 -11.91
CA ALA A 72 2.79 -10.59 -11.32
C ALA A 72 1.90 -9.35 -11.48
N VAL A 73 1.44 -9.08 -12.72
CA VAL A 73 0.55 -7.95 -13.03
C VAL A 73 -0.75 -8.04 -12.22
N ARG A 74 -1.38 -9.21 -12.15
CA ARG A 74 -2.62 -9.40 -11.37
C ARG A 74 -2.45 -9.06 -9.89
N ASN A 75 -1.37 -9.54 -9.26
CA ASN A 75 -1.11 -9.27 -7.84
C ASN A 75 -0.91 -7.78 -7.57
N PHE A 76 -0.18 -7.09 -8.45
CA PHE A 76 0.00 -5.64 -8.32
C PHE A 76 -1.28 -4.85 -8.56
N GLN A 77 -2.11 -5.25 -9.53
CA GLN A 77 -3.41 -4.61 -9.76
C GLN A 77 -4.33 -4.76 -8.55
N GLU A 78 -4.43 -5.96 -7.97
CA GLU A 78 -5.21 -6.18 -6.74
C GLU A 78 -4.66 -5.34 -5.57
N ALA A 79 -3.34 -5.29 -5.41
CA ALA A 79 -2.70 -4.46 -4.37
C ALA A 79 -3.02 -2.97 -4.56
N ILE A 80 -3.03 -2.47 -5.79
CA ILE A 80 -3.36 -1.07 -6.12
C ILE A 80 -4.82 -0.78 -5.84
N GLU A 81 -5.73 -1.68 -6.25
CA GLU A 81 -7.16 -1.56 -5.99
C GLU A 81 -7.47 -1.49 -4.49
N MET A 82 -6.83 -2.36 -3.70
CA MET A 82 -6.95 -2.36 -2.23
C MET A 82 -6.33 -1.11 -1.59
N CYS A 83 -5.19 -0.65 -2.12
CA CYS A 83 -4.48 0.50 -1.58
C CYS A 83 -5.23 1.81 -1.82
N GLY A 84 -5.82 2.02 -3.00
CA GLY A 84 -6.36 3.31 -3.40
C GLY A 84 -5.31 4.42 -3.26
N ARG A 85 -5.47 5.32 -2.28
CA ARG A 85 -4.51 6.38 -1.95
C ARG A 85 -3.73 6.09 -0.65
N CYS A 86 -3.33 4.83 -0.44
CA CYS A 86 -2.50 4.45 0.71
C CYS A 86 -1.03 4.84 0.52
N ALA A 87 -0.24 4.77 1.61
CA ALA A 87 1.18 5.12 1.62
C ALA A 87 2.01 4.31 0.60
N SER A 88 1.61 3.08 0.30
CA SER A 88 2.33 2.16 -0.61
C SER A 88 2.01 2.40 -2.09
N SER A 89 1.05 3.28 -2.42
CA SER A 89 0.57 3.50 -3.80
C SER A 89 1.71 3.83 -4.77
N VAL A 90 2.64 4.69 -4.35
CA VAL A 90 3.80 5.08 -5.15
C VAL A 90 4.68 3.89 -5.54
N ASP A 91 4.94 2.98 -4.61
CA ASP A 91 5.81 1.82 -4.85
C ASP A 91 5.10 0.74 -5.67
N LEU A 92 3.80 0.55 -5.46
CA LEU A 92 2.99 -0.37 -6.25
C LEU A 92 2.93 0.05 -7.73
N HIS A 93 2.61 1.31 -8.02
CA HIS A 93 2.60 1.83 -9.39
C HIS A 93 4.00 1.79 -10.03
N ARG A 94 5.06 2.10 -9.27
CA ARG A 94 6.44 2.00 -9.77
C ARG A 94 6.77 0.58 -10.18
N ASN A 95 6.55 -0.39 -9.30
CA ASN A 95 6.88 -1.78 -9.55
C ASN A 95 6.04 -2.35 -10.70
N LEU A 96 4.74 -2.07 -10.74
CA LEU A 96 3.90 -2.48 -11.86
C LEU A 96 4.37 -1.88 -13.18
N GLY A 97 4.75 -0.60 -13.19
CA GLY A 97 5.31 0.07 -14.38
C GLY A 97 6.59 -0.60 -14.88
N LEU A 98 7.52 -0.91 -13.98
CA LEU A 98 8.75 -1.64 -14.32
C LEU A 98 8.46 -3.05 -14.83
N ILE A 99 7.50 -3.76 -14.23
CA ILE A 99 7.08 -5.10 -14.65
C ILE A 99 6.50 -5.07 -16.07
N TYR A 100 5.65 -4.10 -16.40
CA TYR A 100 5.14 -3.94 -17.76
C TYR A 100 6.27 -3.69 -18.77
N ILE A 101 7.25 -2.85 -18.43
CA ILE A 101 8.43 -2.61 -19.29
C ILE A 101 9.20 -3.91 -19.52
N LEU A 102 9.46 -4.68 -18.46
CA LEU A 102 10.18 -5.96 -18.56
C LEU A 102 9.43 -7.02 -19.38
N LYS A 103 8.09 -7.02 -19.29
CA LYS A 103 7.21 -7.87 -20.12
C LYS A 103 7.18 -7.44 -21.59
N GLY A 104 7.51 -6.18 -21.88
CA GLY A 104 7.47 -5.58 -23.22
C GLY A 104 6.27 -4.66 -23.48
N ASP A 105 5.39 -4.47 -22.50
CA ASP A 105 4.21 -3.62 -22.58
C ASP A 105 4.57 -2.16 -22.25
N LEU A 106 5.38 -1.53 -23.09
CA LEU A 106 5.99 -0.22 -22.83
C LEU A 106 4.97 0.90 -22.55
N GLU A 107 3.81 0.86 -23.21
CA GLU A 107 2.76 1.87 -23.04
C GLU A 107 2.04 1.77 -21.69
N GLU A 108 1.78 0.54 -21.20
CA GLU A 108 1.24 0.35 -19.84
C GLU A 108 2.29 0.74 -18.81
N GLY A 109 3.53 0.32 -19.00
CA GLY A 109 4.65 0.69 -18.14
C GLY A 109 4.80 2.20 -17.99
N LYS A 110 4.71 2.93 -19.11
CA LYS A 110 4.72 4.39 -19.14
C LYS A 110 3.58 5.00 -18.31
N ARG A 111 2.33 4.53 -18.49
CA ARG A 111 1.16 5.04 -17.75
C ARG A 111 1.31 4.92 -16.24
N GLU A 112 1.82 3.77 -15.78
CA GLU A 112 2.02 3.53 -14.36
C GLU A 112 3.11 4.45 -13.77
N LEU A 113 4.23 4.62 -14.49
CA LEU A 113 5.30 5.52 -14.08
C LEU A 113 4.91 7.00 -14.14
N GLU A 114 4.06 7.40 -15.08
CA GLU A 114 3.47 8.75 -15.10
C GLU A 114 2.57 8.98 -13.87
N THR A 115 1.84 7.96 -13.42
CA THR A 115 1.09 8.03 -12.16
C THR A 115 2.03 8.21 -10.96
N VAL A 116 3.17 7.51 -10.93
CA VAL A 116 4.20 7.72 -9.90
C VAL A 116 4.65 9.18 -9.89
N LEU A 117 4.96 9.77 -11.04
CA LEU A 117 5.42 11.16 -11.13
C LEU A 117 4.32 12.19 -10.81
N ARG A 118 3.04 11.85 -11.00
CA ARG A 118 1.93 12.71 -10.57
C ARG A 118 1.80 12.75 -9.04
N ILE A 119 2.07 11.64 -8.35
CA ILE A 119 2.00 11.55 -6.88
C ILE A 119 3.30 12.07 -6.25
N LYS A 120 4.45 11.67 -6.80
CA LYS A 120 5.80 12.01 -6.34
C LYS A 120 6.63 12.52 -7.52
N PRO A 121 6.56 13.83 -7.84
CA PRO A 121 7.22 14.40 -9.00
C PRO A 121 8.72 14.15 -9.07
N ASN A 122 9.39 14.07 -7.91
CA ASN A 122 10.84 13.89 -7.78
C ASN A 122 11.28 12.43 -7.71
N ASP A 123 10.43 11.51 -8.13
CA ASP A 123 10.77 10.11 -8.11
C ASP A 123 11.86 9.75 -9.15
N ARG A 124 13.02 9.32 -8.65
CA ARG A 124 14.21 9.09 -9.50
C ARG A 124 14.07 7.88 -10.39
N ASP A 125 13.51 6.78 -9.88
CA ASP A 125 13.44 5.53 -10.64
C ASP A 125 12.39 5.65 -11.75
N ALA A 126 11.24 6.26 -11.46
CA ALA A 126 10.22 6.49 -12.47
C ALA A 126 10.73 7.42 -13.60
N ARG A 127 11.42 8.51 -13.25
CA ARG A 127 12.06 9.38 -14.26
C ARG A 127 13.08 8.62 -15.11
N LYS A 128 13.96 7.83 -14.49
CA LYS A 128 15.00 7.06 -15.19
C LYS A 128 14.38 6.01 -16.11
N ALA A 129 13.37 5.29 -15.64
CA ALA A 129 12.70 4.26 -16.42
C ALA A 129 11.99 4.87 -17.64
N LEU A 130 11.27 5.99 -17.48
CA LEU A 130 10.64 6.71 -18.59
C LEU A 130 11.65 7.22 -19.62
N GLN A 131 12.80 7.74 -19.18
CA GLN A 131 13.88 8.20 -20.08
C GLN A 131 14.51 7.06 -20.87
N SER A 132 14.49 5.84 -20.33
CA SER A 132 15.05 4.65 -21.00
C SER A 132 14.08 4.00 -21.99
N LEU A 133 12.82 4.45 -22.04
CA LEU A 133 11.86 3.93 -22.99
C LEU A 133 12.25 4.35 -24.42
N PRO A 134 12.17 3.44 -25.41
CA PRO A 134 12.45 3.79 -26.78
C PRO A 134 11.44 4.85 -27.27
N SER A 135 11.96 5.93 -27.85
CA SER A 135 11.15 6.93 -28.51
C SER A 135 10.44 6.30 -29.71
N LYS A 136 9.12 6.50 -29.84
CA LYS A 136 8.36 6.21 -31.07
C LYS A 136 8.69 7.18 -32.22
N GLU A 137 9.91 7.72 -32.28
CA GLU A 137 10.28 8.55 -33.42
C GLU A 137 10.47 7.63 -34.63
N PRO A 138 9.70 7.79 -35.71
CA PRO A 138 10.10 7.22 -36.98
C PRO A 138 11.46 7.82 -37.31
N LYS A 139 12.45 6.96 -37.58
CA LYS A 139 13.73 7.43 -38.12
C LYS A 139 13.42 8.29 -39.35
N PRO A 140 13.88 9.55 -39.42
CA PRO A 140 13.82 10.27 -40.68
C PRO A 140 14.71 9.51 -41.68
N ASP A 141 14.13 9.16 -42.83
CA ASP A 141 14.85 8.62 -44.00
C ASP A 141 15.92 9.59 -44.51
#